data_AF-A0A1A0N0J9-F1
#
_entry.id   AF-A0A1A0N0J9-F1
#
_cell.length_a   1.000
_cell.length_b   1.000
_cell.length_c   1.000
_cell.angle_alpha   90.00
_cell.angle_beta   90.00
_cell.angle_gamma   90.00
#
_symmetry.space_group_name_H-M   'P 1'
#
loop_
_entity.id
_entity.type
_entity.pdbx_description
1 polymer ?
#
loop_
_entity_poly.entity_id
_entity_poly.type
_entity_poly.pdbx_seq_one_letter_code
_entity_poly.pdbx_strand_id
1 'polypeptide(L)'
;MNLTNRFQDLIDRGVAPTLDQLDALYDDASAVDVDDVLGEWAGGVFGLGHPAEAQLEAIKWAGKSFGAADDVAPIVCFDCENDGGCLVA
;
A
#
# COMPACT_ATOMS: atom_id res chain seq x y z
N MET A 1 11.68 18.71 6.08
CA MET A 1 11.60 17.25 5.86
C MET A 1 10.99 17.05 4.49
N ASN A 2 11.54 16.20 3.62
CA ASN A 2 10.93 15.94 2.30
C ASN A 2 9.70 15.02 2.44
N LEU A 3 8.93 14.87 1.35
CA LEU A 3 7.70 14.08 1.33
C LEU A 3 7.93 12.64 1.81
N THR A 4 8.96 11.98 1.29
CA THR A 4 9.34 10.60 1.64
C THR A 4 9.57 10.42 3.13
N ASN A 5 10.33 11.33 3.76
CA ASN A 5 10.62 11.24 5.18
C ASN A 5 9.34 11.45 6.02
N ARG A 6 8.45 12.37 5.61
CA ARG A 6 7.15 12.57 6.28
C ARG A 6 6.27 11.34 6.19
N PHE A 7 6.18 10.74 5.00
CA PHE A 7 5.47 9.47 4.81
C PHE A 7 6.02 8.37 5.71
N GLN A 8 7.34 8.20 5.75
CA GLN A 8 7.99 7.19 6.58
C GLN A 8 7.71 7.40 8.08
N ASP A 9 7.75 8.64 8.56
CA ASP A 9 7.42 8.98 9.96
C ASP A 9 5.98 8.58 10.34
N LEU A 10 5.02 8.79 9.44
CA LEU A 10 3.62 8.39 9.68
C LEU A 10 3.46 6.87 9.80
N ILE A 11 4.31 6.09 9.13
CA ILE A 11 4.32 4.62 9.16
C ILE A 11 5.04 4.12 10.41
N ASP A 12 6.23 4.66 10.71
CA ASP A 12 7.13 4.12 11.75
C ASP A 12 6.66 4.43 13.17
N ARG A 13 5.89 5.50 13.38
CA ARG A 13 5.48 5.94 14.73
C ARG A 13 4.56 4.96 15.48
N GLY A 14 3.99 3.96 14.81
CA GLY A 14 3.14 2.94 15.43
C GLY A 14 1.79 3.43 15.96
N VAL A 15 1.35 4.62 15.53
CA VAL A 15 0.05 5.23 15.86
C VAL A 15 -0.61 5.69 14.57
N ALA A 16 -1.92 5.52 14.46
CA ALA A 16 -2.67 5.92 13.28
C ALA A 16 -2.61 7.45 13.05
N PRO A 17 -2.47 7.92 11.79
CA PRO A 17 -2.56 9.33 11.44
C PRO A 17 -3.92 9.93 11.71
N THR A 18 -3.97 11.25 11.81
CA THR A 18 -5.21 11.98 11.56
C THR A 18 -5.44 12.11 10.06
N LEU A 19 -6.71 12.32 9.65
CA LEU A 19 -7.04 12.57 8.24
C LEU A 19 -6.31 13.82 7.73
N ASP A 20 -6.28 14.91 8.49
CA ASP A 20 -5.55 16.14 8.13
C ASP A 20 -4.06 15.89 7.84
N GLN A 21 -3.42 14.95 8.54
CA GLN A 21 -2.01 14.59 8.29
C GLN A 21 -1.83 13.86 6.97
N LEU A 22 -2.80 13.00 6.60
CA LEU A 22 -2.80 12.29 5.33
C LEU A 22 -3.14 13.23 4.17
N ASP A 23 -4.15 14.09 4.33
CA ASP A 23 -4.55 15.07 3.33
C ASP A 23 -3.39 16.02 3.02
N ALA A 24 -2.73 16.57 4.05
CA ALA A 24 -1.57 17.43 3.86
C ALA A 24 -0.34 16.72 3.26
N LEU A 25 -0.25 15.38 3.40
CA LEU A 25 0.80 14.61 2.73
C LEU A 25 0.44 14.39 1.26
N TYR A 26 -0.81 14.04 0.98
CA TYR A 26 -1.32 13.79 -0.37
C TYR A 26 -1.29 15.05 -1.24
N ASP A 27 -1.72 16.19 -0.70
CA ASP A 27 -1.74 17.47 -1.42
C ASP A 27 -0.34 17.95 -1.84
N ASP A 28 0.70 17.55 -1.10
CA ASP A 28 2.09 17.87 -1.40
C ASP A 28 2.74 16.88 -2.40
N ALA A 29 2.07 15.77 -2.71
CA ALA A 29 2.58 14.78 -3.65
C ALA A 29 2.41 15.26 -5.10
N SER A 30 3.44 15.04 -5.92
CA SER A 30 3.33 15.25 -7.36
C SER A 30 2.63 14.07 -8.02
N ALA A 31 1.87 14.34 -9.08
CA ALA A 31 1.37 13.27 -9.95
C ALA A 31 2.55 12.49 -10.56
N VAL A 32 2.30 11.22 -10.83
CA VAL A 32 3.24 10.29 -11.45
C VAL A 32 2.67 9.80 -12.79
N ASP A 33 3.55 9.43 -13.71
CA ASP A 33 3.18 8.80 -14.97
C ASP A 33 2.96 7.28 -14.79
N VAL A 34 2.37 6.62 -15.79
CA VAL A 34 2.12 5.16 -15.73
C VAL A 34 3.42 4.37 -15.57
N ASP A 35 4.48 4.80 -16.24
CA ASP A 35 5.78 4.13 -16.20
C ASP A 35 6.43 4.20 -14.80
N ASP A 36 6.06 5.19 -13.98
CA ASP A 36 6.59 5.35 -12.62
C ASP A 36 6.02 4.33 -11.63
N VAL A 37 4.86 3.72 -11.95
CA VAL A 37 4.15 2.80 -11.03
C VAL A 37 4.26 1.34 -11.43
N LEU A 38 4.92 1.01 -12.54
CA LEU A 38 5.14 -0.37 -12.96
C LEU A 38 5.98 -1.14 -11.94
N GLY A 39 5.69 -2.43 -11.79
CA GLY A 39 6.35 -3.33 -10.85
C GLY A 39 5.48 -3.74 -9.66
N GLU A 40 6.14 -4.28 -8.65
CA GLU A 40 5.50 -4.86 -7.45
C GLU A 40 5.59 -3.88 -6.27
N TRP A 41 4.46 -3.67 -5.61
CA TRP A 41 4.32 -2.73 -4.51
C TRP A 41 3.76 -3.43 -3.28
N ALA A 42 4.53 -3.42 -2.20
CA ALA A 42 4.05 -3.88 -0.90
C ALA A 42 2.93 -2.97 -0.39
N GLY A 43 1.80 -3.58 -0.02
CA GLY A 43 0.63 -2.90 0.50
C GLY A 43 0.75 -2.56 1.99
N GLY A 44 0.01 -1.54 2.41
CA GLY A 44 -0.14 -1.16 3.81
C GLY A 44 -1.42 -0.37 4.05
N VAL A 45 -1.89 -0.36 5.29
CA VAL A 45 -3.04 0.45 5.73
C VAL A 45 -2.64 1.30 6.92
N PHE A 46 -3.24 2.48 7.05
CA PHE A 46 -2.94 3.42 8.13
C PHE A 46 -3.68 3.13 9.45
N GLY A 47 -4.60 2.16 9.46
CA GLY A 47 -5.32 1.73 10.67
C GLY A 47 -6.35 2.76 11.14
N LEU A 48 -7.12 3.32 10.21
CA LEU A 48 -8.14 4.33 10.50
C LEU A 48 -9.50 3.70 10.87
N GLY A 49 -9.58 2.37 10.93
CA GLY A 49 -10.80 1.65 11.27
C GLY A 49 -11.77 1.49 10.11
N HIS A 50 -11.29 1.66 8.87
CA HIS A 50 -12.12 1.44 7.69
C HIS A 50 -12.39 -0.07 7.52
N PRO A 51 -13.64 -0.53 7.27
CA PRO A 51 -13.96 -1.96 7.21
C PRO A 51 -13.12 -2.77 6.20
N ALA A 52 -12.67 -2.13 5.11
CA ALA A 52 -11.80 -2.77 4.13
C ALA A 52 -10.44 -3.20 4.71
N GLU A 53 -9.95 -2.55 5.76
CA GLU A 53 -8.69 -2.93 6.42
C GLU A 53 -8.75 -4.37 6.92
N ALA A 54 -9.84 -4.75 7.61
CA ALA A 54 -10.06 -6.11 8.09
C ALA A 54 -10.23 -7.12 6.95
N GLN A 55 -10.80 -6.70 5.82
CA GLN A 55 -10.92 -7.57 4.65
C GLN A 55 -9.56 -7.86 4.01
N LEU A 56 -8.69 -6.84 3.90
CA LEU A 56 -7.33 -6.98 3.36
C LEU A 56 -6.45 -7.84 4.28
N GLU A 57 -6.59 -7.70 5.59
CA GLU A 57 -5.92 -8.56 6.56
C GLU A 57 -6.36 -10.03 6.44
N ALA A 58 -7.67 -10.28 6.34
CA ALA A 58 -8.23 -11.63 6.26
C ALA A 58 -7.74 -12.43 5.05
N ILE A 59 -7.47 -11.74 3.92
CA ILE A 59 -6.95 -12.37 2.71
C ILE A 59 -5.42 -12.39 2.63
N LYS A 60 -4.71 -11.94 3.69
CA LYS A 60 -3.25 -11.79 3.71
C LYS A 60 -2.75 -10.96 2.52
N TRP A 61 -3.40 -9.83 2.27
CA TRP A 61 -3.05 -8.93 1.19
C TRP A 61 -1.59 -8.47 1.32
N ALA A 62 -0.79 -8.81 0.31
CA ALA A 62 0.61 -8.46 0.20
C ALA A 62 0.81 -7.12 -0.52
N GLY A 63 -0.07 -6.78 -1.47
CA GLY A 63 0.06 -5.55 -2.24
C GLY A 63 -0.53 -5.61 -3.64
N LYS A 64 0.15 -4.94 -4.58
CA LYS A 64 -0.30 -4.79 -5.97
C LYS A 64 0.86 -5.07 -6.92
N SER A 65 0.54 -5.55 -8.11
CA SER A 65 1.51 -5.65 -9.21
C SER A 65 0.95 -4.96 -10.45
N PHE A 66 1.77 -4.11 -11.07
CA PHE A 66 1.45 -3.39 -12.30
C PHE A 66 2.41 -3.88 -13.40
N GLY A 67 1.93 -4.80 -14.24
CA GLY A 67 2.71 -5.36 -15.35
C GLY A 67 2.72 -4.45 -16.57
N ALA A 68 1.60 -3.77 -16.84
CA ALA A 68 1.45 -2.76 -17.88
C ALA A 68 0.29 -1.80 -17.54
N ALA A 69 0.07 -0.79 -18.38
CA ALA A 69 -1.01 0.18 -18.22
C ALA A 69 -2.41 -0.47 -18.12
N ASP A 70 -2.61 -1.61 -18.79
CA ASP A 70 -3.85 -2.38 -18.84
C ASP A 70 -3.72 -3.80 -18.24
N ASP A 71 -2.57 -4.10 -17.62
CA ASP A 71 -2.28 -5.38 -16.95
C ASP A 71 -1.90 -5.14 -15.49
N VAL A 72 -2.87 -5.35 -14.60
CA VAL A 72 -2.75 -5.05 -13.17
C VAL A 72 -3.33 -6.19 -12.35
N ALA A 73 -2.55 -6.65 -11.37
CA ALA A 73 -3.03 -7.49 -10.28
C ALA A 73 -3.31 -6.60 -9.05
N PRO A 74 -4.57 -6.21 -8.79
CA PRO A 74 -4.90 -5.22 -7.76
C PRO A 74 -4.87 -5.79 -6.33
N ILE A 75 -4.93 -7.11 -6.17
CA ILE A 75 -5.01 -7.82 -4.90
C ILE A 75 -4.05 -9.01 -4.98
N VAL A 76 -2.77 -8.76 -4.71
CA VAL A 76 -1.77 -9.81 -4.55
C VAL A 76 -1.78 -10.23 -3.08
N CYS A 77 -1.85 -11.53 -2.81
CA CYS A 77 -1.90 -12.10 -1.46
C CYS A 77 -0.76 -13.09 -1.24
N PHE A 78 -0.37 -13.30 0.01
CA PHE A 78 0.54 -14.40 0.35
C PHE A 78 -0.21 -15.75 0.25
N ASP A 79 0.39 -16.71 -0.46
CA ASP A 79 -0.08 -18.09 -0.48
C ASP A 79 0.02 -18.68 0.93
N CYS A 80 -1.08 -19.27 1.39
CA CYS A 80 -1.19 -19.89 2.68
C CYS A 80 -1.02 -21.41 2.64
N GLU A 81 -0.87 -22.03 1.46
CA GLU A 81 -0.66 -23.49 1.34
C GLU A 81 0.79 -23.91 1.55
N ASN A 82 1.75 -22.99 1.42
CA ASN A 82 3.16 -23.27 1.67
C ASN A 82 3.76 -22.17 2.55
N ASP A 83 4.33 -22.53 3.71
CA ASP A 83 5.14 -21.66 4.59
C ASP A 83 6.44 -21.12 3.92
N GLY A 84 6.51 -21.16 2.59
CA GLY A 84 7.64 -20.78 1.74
C GLY A 84 7.46 -19.48 0.94
N GLY A 85 6.42 -18.69 1.21
CA GLY A 85 6.32 -17.31 0.74
C GLY A 85 6.12 -17.13 -0.77
N CYS A 86 5.18 -17.86 -1.38
CA CYS A 86 4.75 -17.58 -2.74
C CYS A 86 3.67 -16.48 -2.75
N LEU A 87 3.70 -15.57 -3.71
CA LEU A 87 2.65 -14.56 -3.93
C LEU A 87 1.64 -15.08 -4.95
N VAL A 88 0.34 -14.92 -4.67
CA VAL A 88 -0.75 -15.19 -5.61
C VAL A 88 -1.41 -13.87 -6.02
N ALA A 89 -1.52 -13.65 -7.33
CA ALA A 89 -1.99 -12.42 -7.96
C ALA A 89 -3.45 -12.51 -8.43
#